data_AF-A0A9N9Y2U4-F1
#
_entry.id   AF-A0A9N9Y2U4-F1
#
_cell.length_a   1.000
_cell.length_b   1.000
_cell.length_c   1.000
_cell.angle_alpha   90.00
_cell.angle_beta   90.00
_cell.angle_gamma   90.00
#
_symmetry.space_group_name_H-M   'P 1'
#
loop_
_entity.id
_entity.type
_entity.pdbx_description
1 polymer ?
#
loop_
_entity_poly.entity_id
_entity_poly.type
_entity_poly.pdbx_seq_one_letter_code
_entity_poly.pdbx_strand_id
1 'polypeptide(L)'
;MPPIRTQGKKRGAAAALSSPLKAPERDAPKRAVTQRTIQSFYTPVERATAAAQRETISTVSAPAQATSGGVDEAHITPKAAATDGTRELQEICESSAASAGPVVKGAAATRKTWSLLMNGAQNEGEKEAYFRGNREWETHHRNWLGKKTKMVRFGSEFVLQDEHINELISLGPHICRNLTHFEFGYSDVNYGAKNSAEELTDEAVIRLVELCPKLRRMQLQGTSGLKDITLEAIFEYCPNISYVEITTASRGGFNGLNGSALDTLREHPDWGTKLKTLRLPKPDSCSGRDPLTRAVRALTKERNKLSVQLVSVSERKKWGDWELEIYHALFRKGRIQNGY
;
A
#
# COMPACT_ATOMS: atom_id res chain seq x y z
N MET A 1 35.78 34.28 -67.75
CA MET A 1 34.41 34.84 -67.67
C MET A 1 34.37 35.85 -66.53
N PRO A 2 33.79 37.04 -66.70
CA PRO A 2 33.35 37.95 -65.63
C PRO A 2 31.91 37.58 -65.18
N PRO A 3 31.13 38.39 -64.41
CA PRO A 3 31.40 39.63 -63.64
C PRO A 3 31.38 39.33 -62.11
N ILE A 4 30.93 40.11 -61.10
CA ILE A 4 30.15 41.37 -60.93
C ILE A 4 30.65 42.14 -59.67
N ARG A 5 30.50 43.47 -59.66
CA ARG A 5 30.47 44.34 -58.44
C ARG A 5 29.28 45.31 -58.57
N THR A 6 28.89 45.97 -57.46
CA THR A 6 27.80 46.98 -57.28
C THR A 6 26.42 46.38 -56.95
N GLN A 7 25.52 47.05 -56.21
CA GLN A 7 25.65 48.20 -55.28
C GLN A 7 24.50 48.13 -54.25
N GLY A 8 24.64 48.78 -53.08
CA GLY A 8 23.55 48.93 -52.10
C GLY A 8 22.76 50.22 -52.29
N LYS A 9 21.45 50.23 -51.99
CA LYS A 9 20.61 51.46 -51.97
C LYS A 9 19.46 51.38 -50.96
N LYS A 10 19.28 52.43 -50.15
CA LYS A 10 18.18 52.57 -49.18
C LYS A 10 16.91 53.11 -49.85
N ARG A 11 15.74 52.57 -49.45
CA ARG A 11 14.38 53.16 -49.39
C ARG A 11 13.47 52.10 -48.74
N GLY A 12 12.38 52.41 -48.04
CA GLY A 12 11.84 53.70 -47.58
C GLY A 12 10.70 53.41 -46.58
N ALA A 13 10.26 54.41 -45.81
CA ALA A 13 9.16 54.22 -44.86
C ALA A 13 7.78 54.31 -45.52
N ALA A 14 6.84 53.49 -45.05
CA ALA A 14 5.40 53.61 -45.27
C ALA A 14 4.68 53.12 -44.00
N ALA A 15 3.47 53.59 -43.75
CA ALA A 15 2.76 53.38 -42.49
C ALA A 15 1.30 52.93 -42.71
N ALA A 16 0.64 52.68 -41.57
CA ALA A 16 -0.80 52.82 -41.30
C ALA A 16 -1.66 51.52 -41.19
N LEU A 17 -2.62 51.61 -40.27
CA LEU A 17 -3.85 50.81 -40.12
C LEU A 17 -3.71 49.32 -39.70
N SER A 18 -4.64 48.70 -38.97
CA SER A 18 -5.66 49.24 -38.04
C SER A 18 -6.33 48.14 -37.19
N SER A 19 -6.36 48.33 -35.87
CA SER A 19 -7.34 47.77 -34.90
C SER A 19 -7.43 46.23 -34.71
N PRO A 20 -7.97 45.75 -33.55
CA PRO A 20 -7.91 44.33 -33.17
C PRO A 20 -9.20 43.54 -33.44
N LEU A 21 -9.06 42.25 -33.74
CA LEU A 21 -10.17 41.30 -33.74
C LEU A 21 -10.45 40.80 -32.32
N LYS A 22 -11.67 41.06 -31.84
CA LYS A 22 -12.19 40.67 -30.54
C LYS A 22 -12.88 39.30 -30.63
N ALA A 23 -12.30 38.27 -30.01
CA ALA A 23 -12.95 36.96 -29.84
C ALA A 23 -13.87 36.97 -28.60
N PRO A 24 -14.97 36.19 -28.59
CA PRO A 24 -15.98 36.23 -27.52
C PRO A 24 -15.57 35.48 -26.25
N GLU A 25 -16.19 35.89 -25.15
CA GLU A 25 -16.16 35.26 -23.82
C GLU A 25 -17.43 34.41 -23.63
N ARG A 26 -17.40 33.46 -22.68
CA ARG A 26 -18.50 32.59 -22.20
C ARG A 26 -18.80 31.37 -23.09
N ASP A 27 -19.31 30.25 -22.57
CA ASP A 27 -19.78 29.96 -21.20
C ASP A 27 -19.05 28.76 -20.55
N ALA A 28 -18.95 28.76 -19.21
CA ALA A 28 -18.36 27.68 -18.43
C ALA A 28 -19.41 27.05 -17.47
N PRO A 29 -19.79 25.77 -17.65
CA PRO A 29 -20.81 25.15 -16.82
C PRO A 29 -20.28 24.84 -15.41
N LYS A 30 -20.76 25.58 -14.41
CA LYS A 30 -20.51 25.29 -12.99
C LYS A 30 -21.13 23.95 -12.60
N ARG A 31 -20.33 22.88 -12.47
CA ARG A 31 -20.78 21.63 -11.84
C ARG A 31 -20.66 21.73 -10.31
N ALA A 32 -21.71 21.32 -9.62
CA ALA A 32 -21.81 21.44 -8.17
C ALA A 32 -20.92 20.44 -7.44
N VAL A 33 -20.33 20.87 -6.31
CA VAL A 33 -19.60 20.02 -5.39
C VAL A 33 -20.60 19.30 -4.47
N THR A 34 -21.00 18.09 -4.84
CA THR A 34 -21.80 17.24 -3.95
C THR A 34 -20.89 16.49 -2.98
N GLN A 35 -20.76 17.01 -1.75
CA GLN A 35 -20.11 16.27 -0.68
C GLN A 35 -20.88 14.97 -0.38
N ARG A 36 -20.28 13.81 -0.70
CA ARG A 36 -20.81 12.51 -0.29
C ARG A 36 -20.28 12.15 1.09
N THR A 37 -21.11 12.37 2.10
CA THR A 37 -20.91 11.82 3.45
C THR A 37 -20.88 10.30 3.37
N ILE A 38 -19.77 9.67 3.74
CA ILE A 38 -19.65 8.22 3.78
C ILE A 38 -20.41 7.73 5.02
N GLN A 39 -21.57 7.10 4.82
CA GLN A 39 -22.19 6.28 5.86
C GLN A 39 -21.42 4.96 5.98
N SER A 40 -21.13 4.57 7.23
CA SER A 40 -20.51 3.29 7.53
C SER A 40 -21.48 2.15 7.27
N PHE A 41 -21.11 1.24 6.36
CA PHE A 41 -21.73 -0.08 6.26
C PHE A 41 -20.66 -1.13 6.56
N TYR A 42 -20.84 -1.84 7.67
CA TYR A 42 -19.95 -2.88 8.16
C TYR A 42 -20.73 -4.18 8.20
N THR A 43 -20.39 -5.13 7.34
CA THR A 43 -21.03 -6.46 7.27
C THR A 43 -19.99 -7.55 7.58
N PRO A 44 -20.16 -8.37 8.62
CA PRO A 44 -19.27 -9.49 8.89
C PRO A 44 -19.36 -10.54 7.77
N VAL A 45 -18.22 -11.13 7.39
CA VAL A 45 -18.20 -12.34 6.56
C VAL A 45 -18.30 -13.55 7.49
N GLU A 46 -19.40 -14.28 7.40
CA GLU A 46 -19.63 -15.50 8.17
C GLU A 46 -18.99 -16.72 7.49
N ARG A 47 -18.37 -17.61 8.29
CA ARG A 47 -17.56 -18.74 7.80
C ARG A 47 -18.42 -20.00 7.67
N ALA A 48 -18.81 -20.36 6.45
CA ALA A 48 -19.51 -21.62 6.14
C ALA A 48 -18.56 -22.67 5.55
N THR A 49 -18.70 -23.94 5.96
CA THR A 49 -17.87 -25.07 5.52
C THR A 49 -18.71 -26.23 4.96
N ALA A 50 -18.62 -26.47 3.66
CA ALA A 50 -19.01 -27.71 2.96
C ALA A 50 -18.29 -27.70 1.60
N ALA A 51 -17.40 -28.65 1.27
CA ALA A 51 -17.64 -30.07 0.95
C ALA A 51 -18.12 -30.26 -0.50
N ALA A 52 -17.48 -31.20 -1.22
CA ALA A 52 -17.51 -31.25 -2.69
C ALA A 52 -18.61 -32.15 -3.26
N GLN A 53 -19.10 -31.78 -4.44
CA GLN A 53 -19.70 -32.71 -5.41
C GLN A 53 -19.11 -32.45 -6.81
N ARG A 54 -18.96 -33.51 -7.60
CA ARG A 54 -18.49 -33.48 -8.99
C ARG A 54 -19.68 -33.77 -9.92
N GLU A 55 -19.82 -33.01 -10.99
CA GLU A 55 -20.77 -33.35 -12.06
C GLU A 55 -20.20 -34.45 -12.97
N THR A 56 -21.09 -35.27 -13.54
CA THR A 56 -20.75 -36.47 -14.31
C THR A 56 -21.06 -36.30 -15.80
N ILE A 57 -20.07 -36.57 -16.65
CA ILE A 57 -20.26 -36.77 -18.09
C ILE A 57 -20.66 -38.25 -18.34
N SER A 58 -21.46 -38.51 -19.37
CA SER A 58 -22.11 -39.81 -19.63
C SER A 58 -21.76 -40.40 -21.01
N THR A 59 -21.95 -41.72 -21.14
CA THR A 59 -21.90 -42.58 -22.36
C THR A 59 -20.54 -42.67 -23.10
N VAL A 60 -20.16 -43.79 -23.76
CA VAL A 60 -20.70 -45.18 -23.82
C VAL A 60 -19.58 -46.17 -24.22
N SER A 61 -19.56 -47.40 -23.67
CA SER A 61 -19.22 -48.70 -24.32
C SER A 61 -18.97 -49.81 -23.30
N ALA A 62 -19.09 -51.08 -23.71
CA ALA A 62 -19.00 -52.32 -22.91
C ALA A 62 -18.29 -53.42 -23.76
N PRO A 63 -18.27 -54.73 -23.41
CA PRO A 63 -18.63 -55.43 -22.16
C PRO A 63 -17.58 -56.47 -21.68
N ALA A 64 -17.80 -57.12 -20.52
CA ALA A 64 -17.65 -58.59 -20.30
C ALA A 64 -17.84 -59.04 -18.83
N GLN A 65 -18.68 -60.07 -18.61
CA GLN A 65 -18.66 -61.06 -17.51
C GLN A 65 -18.76 -60.58 -16.03
N ALA A 66 -19.19 -61.37 -15.03
CA ALA A 66 -20.18 -62.47 -14.93
C ALA A 66 -20.43 -62.79 -13.42
N THR A 67 -21.52 -63.51 -13.08
CA THR A 67 -21.87 -64.05 -11.73
C THR A 67 -22.24 -63.02 -10.62
N SER A 68 -23.04 -63.32 -9.57
CA SER A 68 -24.23 -64.19 -9.42
C SER A 68 -24.90 -63.99 -8.03
N GLY A 69 -26.24 -63.94 -7.93
CA GLY A 69 -27.01 -63.79 -6.67
C GLY A 69 -27.28 -62.33 -6.25
N GLY A 70 -28.38 -61.94 -5.59
CA GLY A 70 -29.46 -62.70 -4.92
C GLY A 70 -29.14 -62.97 -3.44
N VAL A 71 -30.02 -62.71 -2.45
CA VAL A 71 -31.47 -62.39 -2.41
C VAL A 71 -31.77 -61.39 -1.24
N ASP A 72 -33.01 -60.92 -1.14
CA ASP A 72 -33.67 -60.00 -0.18
C ASP A 72 -33.60 -60.45 1.33
N GLU A 73 -34.20 -59.82 2.37
CA GLU A 73 -35.37 -58.92 2.47
C GLU A 73 -35.47 -58.13 3.82
N ALA A 74 -36.39 -57.15 3.83
CA ALA A 74 -37.15 -56.49 4.92
C ALA A 74 -36.72 -56.43 6.43
N HIS A 75 -36.70 -55.18 6.92
CA HIS A 75 -37.43 -54.60 8.08
C HIS A 75 -38.07 -55.49 9.18
N ILE A 76 -38.00 -55.01 10.45
CA ILE A 76 -39.15 -54.50 11.24
C ILE A 76 -38.67 -53.78 12.53
N THR A 77 -39.53 -52.93 13.12
CA THR A 77 -39.27 -52.02 14.26
C THR A 77 -40.17 -52.38 15.48
N PRO A 78 -40.60 -51.46 16.37
CA PRO A 78 -39.87 -50.67 17.39
C PRO A 78 -40.35 -50.96 18.84
N LYS A 79 -39.83 -50.23 19.85
CA LYS A 79 -40.62 -49.87 21.05
C LYS A 79 -40.19 -48.51 21.64
N ALA A 80 -41.12 -47.78 22.26
CA ALA A 80 -40.92 -46.40 22.73
C ALA A 80 -41.60 -46.08 24.08
N ALA A 81 -41.07 -45.06 24.77
CA ALA A 81 -41.67 -44.18 25.80
C ALA A 81 -40.74 -42.94 25.93
N ALA A 82 -41.13 -41.65 25.99
CA ALA A 82 -42.23 -40.92 26.64
C ALA A 82 -42.03 -40.72 28.17
N THR A 83 -42.33 -39.60 28.86
CA THR A 83 -42.73 -38.17 28.58
C THR A 83 -42.60 -37.39 29.92
N ASP A 84 -42.58 -36.06 30.09
CA ASP A 84 -42.58 -34.82 29.27
C ASP A 84 -41.64 -33.77 29.96
N GLY A 85 -41.78 -32.45 29.77
CA GLY A 85 -40.99 -31.42 30.47
C GLY A 85 -41.21 -29.94 30.10
N THR A 86 -42.42 -29.54 29.67
CA THR A 86 -42.86 -28.13 29.51
C THR A 86 -42.80 -27.32 30.85
N ARG A 87 -42.80 -25.98 31.01
CA ARG A 87 -42.91 -24.72 30.20
C ARG A 87 -42.48 -23.50 31.11
N GLU A 88 -42.41 -22.19 30.80
CA GLU A 88 -42.66 -21.29 29.63
C GLU A 88 -41.70 -20.05 29.64
N LEU A 89 -42.17 -18.81 29.92
CA LEU A 89 -41.48 -17.50 29.78
C LEU A 89 -42.04 -16.41 30.77
N GLN A 90 -41.34 -15.26 30.84
CA GLN A 90 -41.85 -13.87 30.99
C GLN A 90 -41.63 -13.04 32.29
N GLU A 91 -40.69 -12.08 32.21
CA GLU A 91 -40.78 -10.61 32.45
C GLU A 91 -41.83 -9.98 33.42
N ILE A 92 -41.39 -9.00 34.27
CA ILE A 92 -41.98 -7.64 34.55
C ILE A 92 -41.55 -7.02 35.94
N CYS A 93 -41.56 -5.68 35.99
CA CYS A 93 -41.10 -4.64 36.94
C CYS A 93 -41.28 -4.66 38.51
N GLU A 94 -40.34 -3.93 39.15
CA GLU A 94 -40.46 -2.85 40.19
C GLU A 94 -40.99 -3.06 41.63
N SER A 95 -40.07 -2.92 42.63
CA SER A 95 -39.89 -1.70 43.49
C SER A 95 -39.72 -1.88 45.03
N SER A 96 -38.75 -1.11 45.55
CA SER A 96 -38.63 -0.47 46.89
C SER A 96 -38.87 -1.22 48.22
N ALA A 97 -37.78 -1.40 48.98
CA ALA A 97 -37.73 -1.17 50.43
C ALA A 97 -36.29 -0.76 50.84
N ALA A 98 -36.12 0.03 51.91
CA ALA A 98 -34.84 0.69 52.24
C ALA A 98 -34.28 0.33 53.63
N SER A 99 -32.94 0.30 53.76
CA SER A 99 -32.20 0.47 55.02
C SER A 99 -30.80 1.06 54.72
N ALA A 100 -30.07 1.55 55.73
CA ALA A 100 -29.09 2.63 55.54
C ALA A 100 -27.64 2.36 56.01
N GLY A 101 -26.67 2.72 55.14
CA GLY A 101 -25.27 3.00 55.49
C GLY A 101 -24.34 1.78 55.68
N PRO A 102 -23.02 1.99 55.88
CA PRO A 102 -22.30 3.27 55.94
C PRO A 102 -21.42 3.57 54.69
N VAL A 103 -20.96 4.82 54.57
CA VAL A 103 -20.14 5.29 53.44
C VAL A 103 -18.67 4.89 53.57
N VAL A 104 -18.20 3.93 52.78
CA VAL A 104 -16.78 3.58 52.67
C VAL A 104 -16.05 4.56 51.74
N LYS A 105 -15.30 5.51 52.31
CA LYS A 105 -14.38 6.42 51.60
C LYS A 105 -13.11 5.70 51.06
N GLY A 106 -13.29 4.65 50.26
CA GLY A 106 -12.19 3.86 49.67
C GLY A 106 -12.16 3.83 48.13
N ALA A 107 -13.31 4.02 47.47
CA ALA A 107 -13.51 3.75 46.03
C ALA A 107 -12.78 4.69 45.04
N ALA A 108 -11.99 5.65 45.52
CA ALA A 108 -11.17 6.55 44.70
C ALA A 108 -9.69 6.14 44.68
N ALA A 109 -9.16 5.65 45.81
CA ALA A 109 -7.80 5.11 45.88
C ALA A 109 -7.74 3.78 45.10
N THR A 110 -8.66 2.85 45.36
CA THR A 110 -8.72 1.58 44.64
C THR A 110 -8.93 1.77 43.14
N ARG A 111 -9.81 2.68 42.69
CA ARG A 111 -9.94 2.98 41.25
C ARG A 111 -8.66 3.53 40.62
N LYS A 112 -7.84 4.30 41.34
CA LYS A 112 -6.51 4.70 40.84
C LYS A 112 -5.54 3.51 40.77
N THR A 113 -5.47 2.67 41.81
CA THR A 113 -4.59 1.49 41.80
C THR A 113 -4.99 0.48 40.73
N TRP A 114 -6.28 0.18 40.59
CA TRP A 114 -6.80 -0.67 39.52
C TRP A 114 -6.65 -0.02 38.14
N SER A 115 -6.78 1.31 37.99
CA SER A 115 -6.46 1.96 36.71
C SER A 115 -4.97 1.98 36.38
N LEU A 116 -4.07 1.92 37.37
CA LEU A 116 -2.63 1.75 37.16
C LEU A 116 -2.29 0.29 36.79
N LEU A 117 -2.94 -0.68 37.41
CA LEU A 117 -2.77 -2.11 37.11
C LEU A 117 -3.42 -2.51 35.77
N MET A 118 -4.57 -1.93 35.41
CA MET A 118 -5.26 -2.16 34.12
C MET A 118 -4.74 -1.27 32.99
N ASN A 119 -3.91 -0.25 33.29
CA ASN A 119 -2.95 0.33 32.33
C ASN A 119 -1.71 -0.57 32.15
N GLY A 120 -1.66 -1.72 32.82
CA GLY A 120 -0.56 -2.68 32.77
C GLY A 120 -0.24 -3.10 31.34
N ALA A 121 0.98 -2.80 30.91
CA ALA A 121 1.52 -3.18 29.61
C ALA A 121 0.65 -2.82 28.38
N GLN A 122 0.18 -1.56 28.30
CA GLN A 122 0.19 -0.94 26.96
C GLN A 122 1.63 -1.00 26.46
N ASN A 123 1.91 -1.86 25.46
CA ASN A 123 3.27 -1.94 24.95
C ASN A 123 3.67 -0.58 24.36
N GLU A 124 4.62 0.07 24.99
CA GLU A 124 5.19 1.33 24.54
C GLU A 124 6.00 1.11 23.25
N GLY A 125 6.59 -0.08 23.07
CA GLY A 125 7.38 -0.44 21.91
C GLY A 125 8.67 0.37 21.76
N GLU A 126 9.49 -0.07 20.83
CA GLU A 126 10.69 0.63 20.40
C GLU A 126 10.29 1.79 19.48
N LYS A 127 10.97 2.94 19.63
CA LYS A 127 10.77 4.12 18.79
C LYS A 127 11.07 3.83 17.31
N GLU A 128 12.11 3.03 17.08
CA GLU A 128 12.67 2.64 15.79
C GLU A 128 12.92 1.13 15.85
N ALA A 129 11.92 0.33 15.46
CA ALA A 129 12.01 -1.12 15.47
C ALA A 129 12.71 -1.62 14.21
N TYR A 130 13.72 -2.48 14.37
CA TYR A 130 14.49 -3.07 13.27
C TYR A 130 14.45 -4.60 13.35
N PHE A 131 13.94 -5.25 12.31
CA PHE A 131 13.89 -6.70 12.19
C PHE A 131 14.87 -7.16 11.12
N ARG A 132 15.93 -7.86 11.51
CA ARG A 132 16.96 -8.40 10.60
C ARG A 132 16.37 -9.43 9.63
N GLY A 133 15.45 -10.27 10.12
CA GLY A 133 14.77 -11.32 9.35
C GLY A 133 13.49 -11.82 10.04
N ASN A 134 12.70 -12.63 9.34
CA ASN A 134 11.33 -13.00 9.74
C ASN A 134 11.23 -13.63 11.14
N ARG A 135 12.22 -14.44 11.55
CA ARG A 135 12.28 -15.04 12.89
C ARG A 135 12.25 -14.02 14.03
N GLU A 136 12.89 -12.86 13.86
CA GLU A 136 12.83 -11.77 14.85
C GLU A 136 11.44 -11.13 14.88
N TRP A 137 10.78 -11.01 13.73
CA TRP A 137 9.40 -10.55 13.64
C TRP A 137 8.44 -11.52 14.33
N GLU A 138 8.44 -12.80 13.95
CA GLU A 138 7.64 -13.87 14.59
C GLU A 138 7.75 -13.82 16.13
N THR A 139 8.98 -13.66 16.63
CA THR A 139 9.27 -13.68 18.07
C THR A 139 8.97 -12.34 18.78
N HIS A 140 9.20 -11.20 18.13
CA HIS A 140 9.26 -9.89 18.80
C HIS A 140 8.29 -8.83 18.27
N HIS A 141 7.56 -9.01 17.17
CA HIS A 141 6.70 -7.96 16.58
C HIS A 141 5.75 -7.33 17.61
N ARG A 142 5.08 -8.15 18.44
CA ARG A 142 4.15 -7.70 19.50
C ARG A 142 4.81 -6.87 20.62
N ASN A 143 6.11 -7.06 20.82
CA ASN A 143 6.89 -6.50 21.92
C ASN A 143 7.76 -5.31 21.47
N TRP A 144 8.20 -5.26 20.22
CA TRP A 144 8.93 -4.12 19.66
C TRP A 144 8.02 -3.07 19.03
N LEU A 145 6.84 -3.44 18.54
CA LEU A 145 5.88 -2.51 17.94
C LEU A 145 4.85 -2.07 18.97
N GLY A 146 4.73 -0.76 19.19
CA GLY A 146 3.91 -0.19 20.27
C GLY A 146 3.63 1.31 20.15
N LYS A 147 3.15 1.91 21.24
CA LYS A 147 2.63 3.29 21.29
C LYS A 147 3.64 4.38 20.89
N LYS A 148 4.94 4.14 21.03
CA LYS A 148 6.03 5.06 20.68
C LYS A 148 6.69 4.78 19.33
N THR A 149 6.37 3.65 18.68
CA THR A 149 6.96 3.26 17.40
C THR A 149 6.61 4.28 16.31
N LYS A 150 7.67 4.82 15.69
CA LYS A 150 7.64 5.82 14.63
C LYS A 150 8.33 5.35 13.36
N MET A 151 9.11 4.28 13.45
CA MET A 151 9.85 3.69 12.34
C MET A 151 9.82 2.16 12.49
N VAL A 152 9.55 1.48 11.38
CA VAL A 152 9.73 0.04 11.21
C VAL A 152 10.68 -0.17 10.04
N ARG A 153 11.72 -0.97 10.23
CA ARG A 153 12.73 -1.26 9.22
C ARG A 153 13.05 -2.75 9.16
N PHE A 154 13.28 -3.25 7.95
CA PHE A 154 13.55 -4.64 7.65
C PHE A 154 14.98 -4.82 7.11
N GLY A 155 15.61 -5.96 7.44
CA GLY A 155 17.01 -6.26 7.15
C GLY A 155 17.25 -7.24 5.99
N SER A 156 18.51 -7.67 5.86
CA SER A 156 19.02 -8.55 4.79
C SER A 156 18.50 -9.99 4.83
N GLU A 157 17.86 -10.41 5.93
CA GLU A 157 17.31 -11.76 6.09
C GLU A 157 15.77 -11.76 6.11
N PHE A 158 15.14 -10.68 5.65
CA PHE A 158 13.70 -10.45 5.74
C PHE A 158 12.97 -10.64 4.39
N VAL A 159 12.05 -11.58 4.32
CA VAL A 159 11.07 -11.68 3.23
C VAL A 159 9.83 -10.86 3.63
N LEU A 160 9.62 -9.70 3.00
CA LEU A 160 8.47 -8.85 3.26
C LEU A 160 7.28 -9.26 2.36
N GLN A 161 6.20 -9.65 3.02
CA GLN A 161 4.94 -10.12 2.41
C GLN A 161 3.76 -9.36 3.01
N ASP A 162 2.60 -9.42 2.33
CA ASP A 162 1.32 -8.82 2.75
C ASP A 162 0.94 -9.15 4.20
N GLU A 163 1.20 -10.39 4.65
CA GLU A 163 0.97 -10.90 6.00
C GLU A 163 1.57 -9.97 7.06
N HIS A 164 2.80 -9.51 6.86
CA HIS A 164 3.53 -8.65 7.80
C HIS A 164 2.89 -7.25 7.88
N ILE A 165 2.32 -6.75 6.77
CA ILE A 165 1.52 -5.51 6.78
C ILE A 165 0.19 -5.74 7.50
N ASN A 166 -0.49 -6.86 7.22
CA ASN A 166 -1.76 -7.20 7.85
C ASN A 166 -1.60 -7.39 9.37
N GLU A 167 -0.49 -7.99 9.84
CA GLU A 167 -0.13 -8.11 11.24
C GLU A 167 0.21 -6.75 11.87
N LEU A 168 1.00 -5.90 11.19
CA LEU A 168 1.30 -4.52 11.64
C LEU A 168 0.02 -3.70 11.87
N ILE A 169 -0.96 -3.86 10.98
CA ILE A 169 -2.31 -3.25 11.09
C ILE A 169 -3.11 -3.89 12.24
N SER A 170 -2.99 -5.21 12.44
CA SER A 170 -3.71 -5.96 13.48
C SER A 170 -3.23 -5.65 14.91
N LEU A 171 -1.99 -5.18 15.09
CA LEU A 171 -1.53 -4.57 16.35
C LEU A 171 -2.28 -3.26 16.70
N GLY A 172 -3.04 -2.74 15.74
CA GLY A 172 -4.09 -1.75 15.94
C GLY A 172 -3.67 -0.30 15.70
N PRO A 173 -4.64 0.64 15.70
CA PRO A 173 -4.44 2.04 15.31
C PRO A 173 -3.55 2.85 16.26
N HIS A 174 -2.94 2.22 17.27
CA HIS A 174 -1.83 2.78 18.05
C HIS A 174 -0.62 3.09 17.16
N ILE A 175 -0.21 2.12 16.33
CA ILE A 175 1.04 2.17 15.57
C ILE A 175 0.85 2.95 14.27
N CYS A 176 -0.16 2.61 13.47
CA CYS A 176 -0.39 3.24 12.16
C CYS A 176 -0.52 4.78 12.26
N ARG A 177 -1.25 5.27 13.27
CA ARG A 177 -1.43 6.71 13.53
C ARG A 177 -0.19 7.43 14.09
N ASN A 178 0.91 6.73 14.33
CA ASN A 178 2.18 7.29 14.81
C ASN A 178 3.38 6.93 13.90
N LEU A 179 3.22 5.97 12.98
CA LEU A 179 4.24 5.56 12.02
C LEU A 179 4.62 6.72 11.10
N THR A 180 5.93 6.91 10.92
CA THR A 180 6.52 7.97 10.09
C THR A 180 7.52 7.44 9.07
N HIS A 181 8.09 6.25 9.30
CA HIS A 181 9.04 5.60 8.41
C HIS A 181 8.66 4.11 8.28
N PHE A 182 8.57 3.61 7.04
CA PHE A 182 8.44 2.19 6.74
C PHE A 182 9.51 1.86 5.69
N GLU A 183 10.50 1.04 6.06
CA GLU A 183 11.73 0.88 5.29
C GLU A 183 12.12 -0.58 5.07
N PHE A 184 11.99 -1.06 3.83
CA PHE A 184 12.58 -2.30 3.35
C PHE A 184 13.82 -2.00 2.49
N GLY A 185 14.95 -2.64 2.80
CA GLY A 185 16.23 -2.42 2.13
C GLY A 185 16.73 -3.66 1.37
N TYR A 186 16.72 -3.60 0.04
CA TYR A 186 17.30 -4.65 -0.80
C TYR A 186 18.80 -4.37 -0.96
N SER A 187 19.64 -5.17 -0.30
CA SER A 187 21.06 -4.84 -0.11
C SER A 187 22.01 -6.04 -0.10
N ASP A 188 21.57 -7.20 0.40
CA ASP A 188 22.31 -8.45 0.26
C ASP A 188 21.86 -9.20 -1.00
N VAL A 189 22.83 -9.78 -1.70
CA VAL A 189 22.69 -10.59 -2.93
C VAL A 189 23.72 -11.73 -2.96
N ASN A 190 24.39 -12.01 -1.84
CA ASN A 190 25.33 -13.11 -1.74
C ASN A 190 24.58 -14.46 -1.78
N TYR A 191 25.30 -15.57 -1.88
CA TYR A 191 24.74 -16.91 -2.09
C TYR A 191 23.74 -17.38 -1.00
N GLY A 192 23.70 -16.72 0.16
CA GLY A 192 22.75 -16.98 1.25
C GLY A 192 21.67 -15.90 1.46
N ALA A 193 21.57 -14.90 0.59
CA ALA A 193 20.66 -13.76 0.74
C ALA A 193 19.18 -14.20 0.78
N LYS A 194 18.37 -13.52 1.62
CA LYS A 194 16.93 -13.81 1.80
C LYS A 194 16.03 -12.59 1.74
N ASN A 195 16.60 -11.38 1.61
CA ASN A 195 15.84 -10.15 1.44
C ASN A 195 15.05 -10.14 0.12
N SER A 196 13.73 -10.27 0.20
CA SER A 196 12.81 -10.06 -0.92
C SER A 196 11.58 -9.26 -0.46
N ALA A 197 11.02 -8.46 -1.36
CA ALA A 197 9.70 -7.86 -1.22
C ALA A 197 8.88 -8.06 -2.52
N GLU A 198 9.21 -9.09 -3.31
CA GLU A 198 8.63 -9.32 -4.64
C GLU A 198 7.14 -9.69 -4.55
N GLU A 199 6.74 -10.44 -3.52
CA GLU A 199 5.37 -10.88 -3.27
C GLU A 199 4.44 -9.78 -2.71
N LEU A 200 4.94 -8.57 -2.48
CA LEU A 200 4.19 -7.47 -1.87
C LEU A 200 3.18 -6.86 -2.86
N THR A 201 1.90 -6.86 -2.50
CA THR A 201 0.80 -6.40 -3.37
C THR A 201 0.54 -4.90 -3.31
N ASP A 202 -0.10 -4.36 -4.36
CA ASP A 202 -0.63 -2.99 -4.32
C ASP A 202 -1.64 -2.84 -3.18
N GLU A 203 -2.53 -3.82 -3.05
CA GLU A 203 -3.64 -3.83 -2.09
C GLU A 203 -3.16 -3.76 -0.64
N ALA A 204 -2.06 -4.43 -0.27
CA ALA A 204 -1.50 -4.32 1.08
C ALA A 204 -0.84 -2.96 1.35
N VAL A 205 -0.08 -2.42 0.39
CA VAL A 205 0.56 -1.10 0.57
C VAL A 205 -0.50 0.00 0.65
N ILE A 206 -1.59 -0.10 -0.12
CA ILE A 206 -2.76 0.81 -0.03
C ILE A 206 -3.39 0.76 1.37
N ARG A 207 -3.74 -0.43 1.89
CA ARG A 207 -4.27 -0.60 3.25
C ARG A 207 -3.34 -0.02 4.33
N LEU A 208 -2.02 -0.09 4.13
CA LEU A 208 -1.04 0.48 5.06
C LEU A 208 -1.08 2.01 5.07
N VAL A 209 -1.10 2.66 3.90
CA VAL A 209 -1.02 4.14 3.81
C VAL A 209 -2.32 4.83 4.22
N GLU A 210 -3.48 4.24 3.93
CA GLU A 210 -4.79 4.68 4.42
C GLU A 210 -4.81 4.85 5.95
N LEU A 211 -4.15 3.93 6.66
CA LEU A 211 -4.08 3.90 8.11
C LEU A 211 -2.90 4.70 8.69
N CYS A 212 -1.95 5.15 7.85
CA CYS A 212 -0.68 5.79 8.26
C CYS A 212 -0.51 7.26 7.80
N PRO A 213 -1.44 8.20 8.04
CA PRO A 213 -1.39 9.58 7.51
C PRO A 213 -0.23 10.46 8.02
N LYS A 214 0.60 9.93 8.93
CA LYS A 214 1.85 10.57 9.41
C LYS A 214 3.11 10.07 8.69
N LEU A 215 2.99 9.18 7.70
CA LEU A 215 4.14 8.68 6.96
C LEU A 215 4.92 9.83 6.30
N ARG A 216 6.24 9.81 6.48
CA ARG A 216 7.20 10.81 5.99
C ARG A 216 8.22 10.20 5.03
N ARG A 217 8.51 8.91 5.21
CA ARG A 217 9.44 8.13 4.39
C ARG A 217 8.86 6.74 4.17
N MET A 218 8.75 6.35 2.91
CA MET A 218 8.45 4.98 2.50
C MET A 218 9.56 4.50 1.58
N GLN A 219 10.10 3.32 1.85
CA GLN A 219 11.16 2.71 1.05
C GLN A 219 10.84 1.22 0.88
N LEU A 220 10.64 0.81 -0.37
CA LEU A 220 10.22 -0.52 -0.80
C LEU A 220 11.10 -0.94 -1.99
N GLN A 221 12.34 -1.33 -1.69
CA GLN A 221 13.27 -1.88 -2.68
C GLN A 221 13.04 -3.38 -2.86
N GLY A 222 13.40 -3.97 -4.01
CA GLY A 222 13.23 -5.41 -4.22
C GLY A 222 11.77 -5.84 -4.39
N THR A 223 10.90 -4.96 -4.91
CA THR A 223 9.48 -5.24 -5.19
C THR A 223 9.24 -5.50 -6.67
N SER A 224 8.25 -6.31 -7.03
CA SER A 224 7.86 -6.54 -8.44
C SER A 224 6.36 -6.28 -8.72
N GLY A 225 5.47 -6.47 -7.74
CA GLY A 225 4.02 -6.30 -7.92
C GLY A 225 3.50 -4.86 -7.98
N LEU A 226 4.23 -3.87 -7.44
CA LEU A 226 3.72 -2.52 -7.15
C LEU A 226 3.66 -1.58 -8.37
N LYS A 227 2.48 -0.99 -8.62
CA LYS A 227 2.13 -0.17 -9.79
C LYS A 227 1.80 1.27 -9.40
N ASP A 228 1.35 2.06 -10.38
CA ASP A 228 0.97 3.46 -10.22
C ASP A 228 -0.10 3.66 -9.12
N ILE A 229 -1.07 2.74 -8.96
CA ILE A 229 -2.12 2.86 -7.94
C ILE A 229 -1.57 2.93 -6.50
N THR A 230 -0.45 2.25 -6.22
CA THR A 230 0.25 2.36 -4.94
C THR A 230 0.88 3.73 -4.75
N LEU A 231 1.50 4.29 -5.79
CA LEU A 231 2.06 5.65 -5.74
C LEU A 231 0.96 6.71 -5.53
N GLU A 232 -0.17 6.56 -6.20
CA GLU A 232 -1.32 7.45 -6.09
C GLU A 232 -1.86 7.49 -4.65
N ALA A 233 -2.13 6.31 -4.06
CA ALA A 233 -2.55 6.18 -2.67
C ALA A 233 -1.51 6.71 -1.67
N ILE A 234 -0.21 6.53 -1.91
CA ILE A 234 0.87 7.14 -1.10
C ILE A 234 0.78 8.67 -1.14
N PHE A 235 0.48 9.28 -2.28
CA PHE A 235 0.41 10.74 -2.41
C PHE A 235 -0.88 11.35 -1.86
N GLU A 236 -2.01 10.64 -1.96
CA GLU A 236 -3.30 11.03 -1.40
C GLU A 236 -3.31 10.92 0.13
N TYR A 237 -3.05 9.73 0.68
CA TYR A 237 -3.28 9.45 2.10
C TYR A 237 -2.15 9.94 3.03
N CYS A 238 -0.94 10.19 2.51
CA CYS A 238 0.21 10.62 3.32
C CYS A 238 0.64 12.06 3.01
N PRO A 239 -0.10 13.11 3.46
CA PRO A 239 0.23 14.52 3.19
C PRO A 239 1.54 15.01 3.84
N ASN A 240 2.20 14.17 4.63
CA ASN A 240 3.51 14.43 5.23
C ASN A 240 4.67 13.73 4.50
N ILE A 241 4.39 12.98 3.43
CA ILE A 241 5.38 12.20 2.69
C ILE A 241 6.46 13.12 2.11
N SER A 242 7.71 12.76 2.31
CA SER A 242 8.89 13.54 1.94
C SER A 242 9.93 12.75 1.15
N TYR A 243 9.91 11.43 1.30
CA TYR A 243 10.70 10.46 0.56
C TYR A 243 9.82 9.27 0.19
N VAL A 244 9.78 8.90 -1.08
CA VAL A 244 9.18 7.65 -1.57
C VAL A 244 10.21 6.93 -2.41
N GLU A 245 10.36 5.63 -2.21
CA GLU A 245 11.19 4.76 -3.00
C GLU A 245 10.45 3.45 -3.24
N ILE A 246 10.19 3.13 -4.51
CA ILE A 246 9.73 1.83 -4.98
C ILE A 246 10.73 1.42 -6.08
N THR A 247 11.41 0.28 -5.94
CA THR A 247 12.33 -0.22 -6.98
C THR A 247 12.28 -1.73 -7.11
N THR A 248 12.66 -2.23 -8.29
CA THR A 248 12.86 -3.64 -8.58
C THR A 248 13.95 -4.26 -7.69
N ALA A 249 13.99 -5.59 -7.65
CA ALA A 249 15.22 -6.33 -7.37
C ALA A 249 16.18 -6.24 -8.56
N SER A 250 17.43 -6.71 -8.40
CA SER A 250 18.40 -6.88 -9.50
C SER A 250 17.97 -7.93 -10.54
N ARG A 251 17.10 -8.87 -10.14
CA ARG A 251 16.57 -9.96 -10.98
C ARG A 251 15.11 -9.75 -11.38
N GLY A 252 14.43 -8.77 -10.79
CA GLY A 252 13.04 -8.44 -11.05
C GLY A 252 12.88 -7.62 -12.34
N GLY A 253 11.94 -8.02 -13.20
CA GLY A 253 11.53 -7.23 -14.35
C GLY A 253 10.79 -5.94 -13.94
N PHE A 254 10.71 -4.98 -14.84
CA PHE A 254 10.10 -3.67 -14.59
C PHE A 254 8.63 -3.76 -14.16
N ASN A 255 8.28 -3.18 -12.99
CA ASN A 255 6.99 -3.29 -12.27
C ASN A 255 5.75 -2.66 -12.98
N GLY A 256 5.75 -2.50 -14.30
CA GLY A 256 4.61 -1.96 -15.06
C GLY A 256 4.29 -0.48 -14.83
N LEU A 257 5.11 0.24 -14.05
CA LEU A 257 4.95 1.66 -13.73
C LEU A 257 4.98 2.52 -15.00
N ASN A 258 3.81 3.00 -15.43
CA ASN A 258 3.64 3.79 -16.64
C ASN A 258 3.71 5.31 -16.36
N GLY A 259 3.54 5.72 -15.10
CA GLY A 259 3.66 7.11 -14.68
C GLY A 259 2.33 7.85 -14.58
N SER A 260 1.17 7.19 -14.75
CA SER A 260 -0.15 7.80 -14.55
C SER A 260 -0.28 8.46 -13.19
N ALA A 261 0.23 7.86 -12.11
CA ALA A 261 0.18 8.45 -10.77
C ALA A 261 1.02 9.73 -10.64
N LEU A 262 2.02 9.91 -11.51
CA LEU A 262 2.80 11.14 -11.59
C LEU A 262 2.06 12.25 -12.35
N ASP A 263 1.12 11.89 -13.23
CA ASP A 263 0.21 12.83 -13.87
C ASP A 263 -0.99 13.14 -12.95
N THR A 264 -1.55 12.17 -12.20
CA THR A 264 -2.51 12.42 -11.11
C THR A 264 -1.92 13.38 -10.07
N LEU A 265 -0.65 13.22 -9.70
CA LEU A 265 0.08 14.14 -8.81
C LEU A 265 0.30 15.56 -9.39
N ARG A 266 0.05 15.77 -10.68
CA ARG A 266 0.06 17.10 -11.33
C ARG A 266 -1.34 17.71 -11.36
N GLU A 267 -2.37 16.89 -11.56
CA GLU A 267 -3.78 17.28 -11.46
C GLU A 267 -4.18 17.63 -10.02
N HIS A 268 -3.57 16.98 -9.02
CA HIS A 268 -3.74 17.24 -7.59
C HIS A 268 -2.48 17.92 -6.98
N PRO A 269 -2.34 19.26 -7.09
CA PRO A 269 -1.15 19.98 -6.60
C PRO A 269 -0.99 19.94 -5.07
N ASP A 270 -2.08 19.78 -4.31
CA ASP A 270 -2.08 19.69 -2.85
C ASP A 270 -1.52 18.36 -2.31
N TRP A 271 -1.57 17.29 -3.11
CA TRP A 271 -1.00 15.99 -2.77
C TRP A 271 0.53 16.04 -2.77
N GLY A 272 1.17 15.29 -1.86
CA GLY A 272 2.63 15.17 -1.80
C GLY A 272 3.41 16.51 -1.73
N THR A 273 2.84 17.59 -1.20
CA THR A 273 3.47 18.94 -1.18
C THR A 273 4.82 18.99 -0.45
N LYS A 274 5.12 18.02 0.42
CA LYS A 274 6.39 17.89 1.15
C LYS A 274 7.38 16.92 0.49
N LEU A 275 7.03 16.32 -0.65
CA LEU A 275 7.86 15.34 -1.38
C LEU A 275 9.13 16.00 -1.92
N LYS A 276 10.29 15.54 -1.45
CA LYS A 276 11.62 16.02 -1.85
C LYS A 276 12.32 15.04 -2.77
N THR A 277 12.13 13.74 -2.52
CA THR A 277 12.78 12.65 -3.23
C THR A 277 11.77 11.59 -3.59
N LEU A 278 11.78 11.17 -4.85
CA LEU A 278 11.02 10.04 -5.38
C LEU A 278 11.98 9.14 -6.15
N ARG A 279 12.09 7.86 -5.77
CA ARG A 279 12.91 6.86 -6.46
C ARG A 279 11.99 5.79 -7.05
N LEU A 280 12.16 5.52 -8.33
CA LEU A 280 11.32 4.62 -9.14
C LEU A 280 12.22 3.69 -9.96
N PRO A 281 11.77 2.50 -10.40
CA PRO A 281 12.56 1.67 -11.29
C PRO A 281 12.83 2.39 -12.61
N LYS A 282 14.01 2.16 -13.17
CA LYS A 282 14.41 2.64 -14.48
C LYS A 282 13.82 1.72 -15.56
N PRO A 283 13.03 2.21 -16.52
CA PRO A 283 12.54 1.40 -17.63
C PRO A 283 13.69 1.04 -18.58
N ASP A 284 13.65 -0.18 -19.13
CA ASP A 284 14.75 -0.76 -19.92
C ASP A 284 15.17 0.14 -21.09
N SER A 285 14.18 0.72 -21.78
CA SER A 285 14.38 1.66 -22.88
C SER A 285 14.19 3.12 -22.44
N CYS A 286 15.15 3.63 -21.66
CA CYS A 286 15.32 5.06 -21.31
C CYS A 286 15.60 6.01 -22.51
N SER A 287 14.95 5.77 -23.64
CA SER A 287 14.90 6.61 -24.83
C SER A 287 14.28 7.99 -24.57
N GLY A 288 13.61 8.18 -23.43
CA GLY A 288 12.90 9.41 -23.11
C GLY A 288 11.61 9.61 -23.91
N ARG A 289 11.19 8.59 -24.67
CA ARG A 289 9.85 8.46 -25.26
C ARG A 289 8.93 7.59 -24.40
N ASP A 290 9.51 6.79 -23.51
CA ASP A 290 8.81 5.96 -22.54
C ASP A 290 7.85 6.80 -21.65
N PRO A 291 6.66 6.27 -21.31
CA PRO A 291 5.66 7.02 -20.54
C PRO A 291 6.19 7.55 -19.21
N LEU A 292 6.90 6.71 -18.44
CA LEU A 292 7.39 7.07 -17.11
C LEU A 292 8.38 8.24 -17.15
N THR A 293 9.41 8.22 -18.02
CA THR A 293 10.34 9.35 -18.15
C THR A 293 9.64 10.62 -18.62
N ARG A 294 8.57 10.51 -19.41
CA ARG A 294 7.76 11.66 -19.86
C ARG A 294 7.03 12.31 -18.68
N ALA A 295 6.32 11.52 -17.88
CA ALA A 295 5.62 11.99 -16.69
C ALA A 295 6.59 12.55 -15.63
N VAL A 296 7.74 11.88 -15.40
CA VAL A 296 8.83 12.38 -14.54
C VAL A 296 9.38 13.73 -15.02
N ARG A 297 9.57 13.92 -16.33
CA ARG A 297 10.00 15.22 -16.90
C ARG A 297 8.93 16.30 -16.73
N ALA A 298 7.64 15.99 -16.84
CA ALA A 298 6.55 16.93 -16.59
C ALA A 298 6.48 17.33 -15.10
N LEU A 299 6.37 16.35 -14.21
CA LEU A 299 6.28 16.54 -12.76
C LEU A 299 7.48 17.33 -12.20
N THR A 300 8.71 17.00 -12.61
CA THR A 300 9.91 17.73 -12.15
C THR A 300 10.08 19.12 -12.76
N LYS A 301 9.38 19.45 -13.85
CA LYS A 301 9.34 20.80 -14.44
C LYS A 301 8.44 21.72 -13.61
N GLU A 302 7.30 21.21 -13.14
CA GLU A 302 6.35 21.92 -12.30
C GLU A 302 6.83 21.99 -10.84
N ARG A 303 7.10 20.84 -10.22
CA ARG A 303 7.59 20.74 -8.84
C ARG A 303 9.11 20.94 -8.77
N ASN A 304 9.57 22.18 -8.97
CA ASN A 304 10.99 22.53 -9.13
C ASN A 304 11.95 22.18 -7.94
N LYS A 305 11.39 21.86 -6.76
CA LYS A 305 12.11 21.38 -5.56
C LYS A 305 12.20 19.84 -5.49
N LEU A 306 11.39 19.12 -6.26
CA LEU A 306 11.37 17.66 -6.30
C LEU A 306 12.60 17.12 -7.05
N SER A 307 13.18 16.06 -6.50
CA SER A 307 14.23 15.27 -7.12
C SER A 307 13.67 13.88 -7.41
N VAL A 308 13.49 13.51 -8.69
CA VAL A 308 13.12 12.14 -9.06
C VAL A 308 14.36 11.38 -9.49
N GLN A 309 14.50 10.11 -9.12
CA GLN A 309 15.56 9.23 -9.59
C GLN A 309 14.96 8.00 -10.24
N LEU A 310 15.33 7.72 -11.49
CA LEU A 310 15.06 6.43 -12.13
C LEU A 310 16.24 5.51 -11.86
N VAL A 311 16.02 4.47 -11.06
CA VAL A 311 17.04 3.60 -10.45
C VAL A 311 17.06 2.24 -11.15
N SER A 312 18.26 1.79 -11.52
CA SER A 312 18.54 0.44 -12.00
C SER A 312 19.51 -0.22 -11.04
N VAL A 313 19.14 -1.42 -10.59
CA VAL A 313 19.91 -2.24 -9.66
C VAL A 313 20.45 -3.43 -10.45
N SER A 314 21.73 -3.74 -10.30
CA SER A 314 22.37 -4.84 -11.02
C SER A 314 23.39 -5.55 -10.13
N GLU A 315 23.39 -6.88 -10.17
CA GLU A 315 24.41 -7.70 -9.50
C GLU A 315 25.71 -7.71 -10.31
N ARG A 316 26.85 -7.49 -9.66
CA ARG A 316 28.17 -7.82 -10.21
C ARG A 316 28.96 -8.67 -9.23
N LYS A 317 29.60 -9.73 -9.75
CA LYS A 317 30.55 -10.52 -8.99
C LYS A 317 31.89 -9.78 -8.91
N LYS A 318 32.39 -9.52 -7.69
CA LYS A 318 33.70 -8.89 -7.44
C LYS A 318 34.47 -9.75 -6.45
N TRP A 319 35.70 -10.12 -6.82
CA TRP A 319 36.68 -10.89 -6.02
C TRP A 319 36.24 -12.28 -5.48
N GLY A 320 34.97 -12.67 -5.63
CA GLY A 320 34.42 -13.95 -5.18
C GLY A 320 32.96 -13.81 -4.79
N ASP A 321 32.59 -12.69 -4.18
CA ASP A 321 31.25 -12.35 -3.72
C ASP A 321 30.43 -11.61 -4.78
N TRP A 322 29.13 -11.47 -4.52
CA TRP A 322 28.20 -10.66 -5.31
C TRP A 322 27.95 -9.32 -4.61
N GLU A 323 28.09 -8.23 -5.35
CA GLU A 323 27.75 -6.87 -4.92
C GLU A 323 26.60 -6.30 -5.74
N LEU A 324 25.79 -5.43 -5.12
CA LEU A 324 24.84 -4.58 -5.83
C LEU A 324 25.49 -3.30 -6.33
N GLU A 325 25.37 -3.05 -7.63
CA GLU A 325 25.61 -1.75 -8.23
C GLU A 325 24.28 -1.04 -8.52
N ILE A 326 24.15 0.19 -8.03
CA ILE A 326 22.91 0.98 -8.09
C ILE A 326 23.13 2.21 -8.96
N TYR A 327 22.78 2.10 -10.24
CA TYR A 327 22.82 3.18 -11.21
C TYR A 327 21.54 4.01 -11.12
N HIS A 328 21.62 5.34 -11.22
CA HIS A 328 20.42 6.17 -11.22
C HIS A 328 20.53 7.42 -12.11
N ALA A 329 19.46 7.72 -12.85
CA ALA A 329 19.31 8.97 -13.58
C ALA A 329 18.53 9.96 -12.71
N LEU A 330 19.18 11.05 -12.28
CA LEU A 330 18.56 12.11 -11.49
C LEU A 330 17.82 13.10 -12.39
N PHE A 331 16.55 13.37 -12.12
CA PHE A 331 15.72 14.36 -12.81
C PHE A 331 15.39 15.53 -11.88
N ARG A 332 15.63 16.75 -12.36
CA ARG A 332 15.24 18.02 -11.73
C ARG A 332 14.89 19.04 -12.81
N LYS A 333 13.90 19.90 -12.56
CA LYS A 333 13.50 20.99 -13.49
C LYS A 333 13.21 20.49 -14.93
N GLY A 334 12.66 19.28 -15.06
CA GLY A 334 12.37 18.62 -16.34
C GLY A 334 13.58 18.09 -17.12
N ARG A 335 14.78 18.07 -16.54
CA ARG A 335 16.03 17.62 -17.19
C ARG A 335 16.76 16.56 -16.38
N ILE A 336 17.40 15.62 -17.08
CA ILE A 336 18.40 14.74 -16.47
C ILE A 336 19.57 15.62 -16.01
N GLN A 337 20.01 15.39 -14.77
CA GLN A 337 21.23 15.95 -14.22
C GLN A 337 22.32 14.89 -14.43
N ASN A 338 23.19 15.11 -15.42
CA ASN A 338 24.38 14.28 -15.55
C ASN A 338 25.30 14.57 -14.36
N GLY A 339 25.74 13.53 -13.66
CA GLY A 339 26.87 13.65 -12.73
C GLY A 339 28.15 13.92 -13.51
N TYR A 340 28.98 14.81 -12.95
CA TYR A 340 30.41 14.90 -13.23
C TYR A 340 31.15 14.24 -12.05
#